data_AF-A0A1C5CPB5-F1
#
_entry.id   AF-A0A1C5CPB5-F1
#
_cell.length_a   1.000
_cell.length_b   1.000
_cell.length_c   1.000
_cell.angle_alpha   90.00
_cell.angle_beta   90.00
_cell.angle_gamma   90.00
#
_symmetry.space_group_name_H-M   'P 1'
#
loop_
_entity.id
_entity.type
_entity.pdbx_description
1 polymer ?
#
loop_
_entity_poly.entity_id
_entity_poly.type
_entity_poly.pdbx_seq_one_letter_code
_entity_poly.pdbx_strand_id
1 'polypeptide(L)'
;MSSSEPAVDDVLDTPFFLRWLTAAAAAVSREAARLTDLDSAIGDADHGTNMQRGFAAVAEALEKEPPGSPGATLILAGRQLISKVGGASGPLYGTLLRRAGKALGDAERITPQQLADALRAGVDAVAQLGGA
;
A
#
# COMPACT_ATOMS: atom_id res chain seq x y z
N MET A 1 11.13 17.82 -32.95
CA MET A 1 10.81 17.74 -31.51
C MET A 1 9.35 17.32 -31.38
N SER A 2 9.08 16.02 -31.39
CA SER A 2 7.73 15.49 -31.21
C SER A 2 7.61 15.09 -29.75
N SER A 3 7.06 15.97 -28.93
CA SER A 3 6.63 15.60 -27.58
C SER A 3 5.34 14.80 -27.76
N SER A 4 5.44 13.47 -27.75
CA SER A 4 4.26 12.60 -27.70
C SER A 4 3.57 12.82 -26.35
N GLU A 5 2.31 13.24 -26.40
CA GLU A 5 1.40 13.17 -25.27
C GLU A 5 1.40 11.72 -24.73
N PRO A 6 1.53 11.50 -23.41
CA PRO A 6 1.47 10.16 -22.87
C PRO A 6 0.13 9.54 -23.24
N ALA A 7 0.16 8.31 -23.77
CA ALA A 7 -1.06 7.58 -24.10
C ALA A 7 -1.93 7.45 -22.84
N VAL A 8 -3.24 7.53 -22.99
CA VAL A 8 -4.22 7.54 -21.88
C VAL A 8 -4.10 6.29 -20.97
N ASP A 9 -3.51 5.21 -21.46
CA ASP A 9 -3.24 3.97 -20.71
C ASP A 9 -1.98 4.02 -19.82
N ASP A 10 -1.14 5.06 -19.92
CA ASP A 10 0.11 5.24 -19.15
C ASP A 10 -0.06 6.14 -17.92
N VAL A 11 -1.30 6.40 -17.50
CA VAL A 11 -1.60 7.36 -16.44
C VAL A 11 -2.36 6.73 -15.30
N LEU A 12 -1.74 6.73 -14.13
CA LEU A 12 -2.28 6.20 -12.88
C LEU A 12 -2.81 7.36 -12.04
N ASP A 13 -4.09 7.32 -11.70
CA ASP A 13 -4.83 8.36 -10.98
C ASP A 13 -5.38 7.83 -9.65
N THR A 14 -5.97 8.71 -8.84
CA THR A 14 -6.57 8.32 -7.55
C THR A 14 -7.54 7.12 -7.69
N PRO A 15 -8.50 7.10 -8.63
CA PRO A 15 -9.34 5.93 -8.89
C PRO A 15 -8.57 4.61 -9.10
N PHE A 16 -7.45 4.63 -9.84
CA PHE A 16 -6.60 3.45 -9.99
C PHE A 16 -6.09 2.95 -8.64
N PHE A 17 -5.55 3.83 -7.80
CA PHE A 17 -5.01 3.45 -6.48
C PHE A 17 -6.10 2.96 -5.52
N LEU A 18 -7.30 3.57 -5.57
CA LEU A 18 -8.46 3.08 -4.82
C LEU A 18 -8.83 1.66 -5.25
N ARG A 19 -8.95 1.39 -6.56
CA ARG A 19 -9.21 0.03 -7.07
C ARG A 19 -8.12 -0.96 -6.65
N TRP A 20 -6.86 -0.56 -6.74
CA TRP A 20 -5.73 -1.40 -6.35
C TRP A 20 -5.77 -1.79 -4.87
N LEU A 21 -5.94 -0.81 -3.96
CA LEU A 21 -5.95 -1.08 -2.53
C LEU A 21 -7.19 -1.86 -2.07
N THR A 22 -8.35 -1.62 -2.69
CA THR A 22 -9.55 -2.44 -2.46
C THR A 22 -9.34 -3.88 -2.93
N ALA A 23 -8.72 -4.08 -4.11
CA ALA A 23 -8.39 -5.42 -4.60
C ALA A 23 -7.35 -6.12 -3.70
N ALA A 24 -6.35 -5.39 -3.20
CA ALA A 24 -5.38 -5.90 -2.23
C ALA A 24 -6.06 -6.33 -0.93
N ALA A 25 -6.99 -5.52 -0.40
CA ALA A 25 -7.74 -5.88 0.79
C ALA A 25 -8.59 -7.15 0.60
N ALA A 26 -9.26 -7.28 -0.55
CA ALA A 26 -10.02 -8.48 -0.89
C ALA A 26 -9.11 -9.72 -1.01
N ALA A 27 -7.92 -9.59 -1.62
CA ALA A 27 -6.95 -10.66 -1.72
C ALA A 27 -6.42 -11.10 -0.35
N VAL A 28 -6.04 -10.15 0.52
CA VAL A 28 -5.58 -10.45 1.88
C VAL A 28 -6.69 -11.14 2.69
N SER A 29 -7.93 -10.66 2.60
CA SER A 29 -9.07 -11.28 3.30
C SER A 29 -9.30 -12.72 2.86
N ARG A 30 -9.25 -13.00 1.55
CA ARG A 30 -9.37 -14.36 1.01
C ARG A 30 -8.25 -15.29 1.48
N GLU A 31 -7.02 -14.79 1.57
CA GLU A 31 -5.84 -15.59 1.88
C GLU A 31 -5.48 -15.62 3.37
N ALA A 32 -6.24 -14.92 4.22
CA ALA A 32 -5.91 -14.73 5.64
C ALA A 32 -5.65 -16.05 6.37
N ALA A 33 -6.50 -17.06 6.18
CA ALA A 33 -6.31 -18.37 6.81
C ALA A 33 -5.00 -19.05 6.36
N ARG A 34 -4.67 -18.97 5.07
CA ARG A 34 -3.43 -19.54 4.51
C ARG A 34 -2.20 -18.78 5.01
N LEU A 35 -2.28 -17.45 5.14
CA LEU A 35 -1.21 -16.63 5.68
C LEU A 35 -0.94 -16.96 7.15
N THR A 36 -2.00 -17.15 7.94
CA THR A 36 -1.89 -17.61 9.34
C THR A 36 -1.29 -19.01 9.44
N ASP A 37 -1.68 -19.93 8.56
CA ASP A 37 -1.12 -21.30 8.53
C ASP A 37 0.39 -21.29 8.22
N LEU A 38 0.83 -20.52 7.22
CA LEU A 38 2.25 -20.35 6.91
C LEU A 38 3.04 -19.75 8.08
N ASP A 39 2.45 -18.76 8.75
CA ASP A 39 3.07 -18.10 9.91
C ASP A 39 3.15 -19.04 11.12
N SER A 40 2.19 -19.96 11.30
CA SER A 40 2.22 -20.94 12.38
C SER A 40 3.45 -21.85 12.38
N ALA A 41 4.07 -22.06 11.21
CA ALA A 41 5.24 -22.91 11.07
C ALA A 41 6.53 -22.28 11.65
N ILE A 42 6.62 -20.95 11.68
CA ILE A 42 7.85 -20.20 12.02
C ILE A 42 7.64 -18.94 12.88
N GLY A 43 6.40 -18.66 13.27
CA GLY A 43 5.95 -17.45 13.95
C GLY A 43 4.88 -17.75 15.00
N ASP A 44 3.98 -16.79 15.23
CA ASP A 44 2.97 -16.84 16.30
C ASP A 44 1.54 -17.08 15.78
N ALA A 45 1.41 -17.40 14.48
CA ALA A 45 0.14 -17.72 13.81
C ALA A 45 -0.86 -16.57 13.86
N ASP A 46 -0.38 -15.33 13.78
CA ASP A 46 -1.21 -14.13 13.84
C ASP A 46 -1.18 -13.30 12.56
N HIS A 47 -0.23 -13.59 11.65
CA HIS A 47 0.05 -12.73 10.50
C HIS A 47 -1.18 -12.50 9.61
N GLY A 48 -1.87 -13.56 9.20
CA GLY A 48 -3.05 -13.46 8.34
C GLY A 48 -4.19 -12.65 8.98
N THR A 49 -4.47 -12.91 10.25
CA THR A 49 -5.49 -12.18 11.04
C THR A 49 -5.12 -10.70 11.18
N ASN A 50 -3.86 -10.39 11.44
CA ASN A 50 -3.37 -9.02 11.57
C ASN A 50 -3.44 -8.26 10.25
N MET A 51 -3.04 -8.89 9.14
CA MET A 51 -3.11 -8.29 7.82
C MET A 51 -4.54 -8.07 7.36
N GLN A 52 -5.44 -9.04 7.59
CA GLN A 52 -6.87 -8.90 7.28
C GLN A 52 -7.48 -7.70 8.03
N ARG A 53 -7.21 -7.56 9.32
CA ARG A 53 -7.68 -6.43 10.14
C ARG A 53 -7.15 -5.09 9.61
N GLY A 54 -5.88 -5.03 9.27
CA GLY A 54 -5.25 -3.82 8.72
C GLY A 54 -5.85 -3.40 7.40
N PHE A 55 -5.94 -4.33 6.45
CA PHE A 55 -6.46 -4.03 5.12
C PHE A 55 -7.97 -3.76 5.10
N ALA A 56 -8.75 -4.37 6.01
CA ALA A 56 -10.15 -3.99 6.21
C ALA A 56 -10.26 -2.52 6.65
N ALA A 57 -9.42 -2.07 7.59
CA ALA A 57 -9.39 -0.67 8.02
C ALA A 57 -8.90 0.29 6.91
N VAL A 58 -7.98 -0.17 6.03
CA VAL A 58 -7.60 0.59 4.83
C VAL A 58 -8.81 0.79 3.91
N ALA A 59 -9.53 -0.28 3.58
CA ALA A 59 -10.70 -0.20 2.71
C ALA A 59 -11.79 0.72 3.28
N GLU A 60 -12.12 0.57 4.57
CA GLU A 60 -13.09 1.43 5.27
C GLU A 60 -12.66 2.91 5.23
N ALA A 61 -11.39 3.21 5.50
CA ALA A 61 -10.90 4.58 5.50
C ALA A 61 -10.96 5.23 4.11
N LEU A 62 -10.62 4.48 3.06
CA LEU A 62 -10.64 4.97 1.67
C LEU A 62 -12.07 5.17 1.15
N GLU A 63 -13.03 4.36 1.60
CA GLU A 63 -14.44 4.53 1.27
C GLU A 63 -15.04 5.76 1.98
N LYS A 64 -14.70 5.94 3.26
CA LYS A 64 -15.21 7.04 4.08
C LYS A 64 -14.67 8.41 3.66
N GLU A 65 -13.38 8.49 3.35
CA GLU A 65 -12.73 9.74 2.98
C GLU A 65 -11.77 9.49 1.79
N PRO A 66 -12.31 9.47 0.55
CA PRO A 66 -11.52 9.29 -0.65
C PRO A 66 -10.48 10.41 -0.80
N PRO A 67 -9.17 10.10 -0.87
CA PRO A 67 -8.14 11.13 -0.96
C PRO A 67 -8.09 11.81 -2.34
N GLY A 68 -7.49 13.00 -2.42
CA GLY A 68 -7.42 13.78 -3.67
C GLY A 68 -6.33 13.33 -4.66
N SER A 69 -5.33 12.56 -4.22
CA SER A 69 -4.19 12.15 -5.04
C SER A 69 -3.76 10.70 -4.80
N PRO A 70 -3.07 10.06 -5.75
CA PRO A 70 -2.31 8.83 -5.55
C PRO A 70 -1.43 8.83 -4.29
N GLY A 71 -0.67 9.91 -4.06
CA GLY A 71 0.21 10.02 -2.91
C GLY A 71 -0.56 10.03 -1.59
N ALA A 72 -1.63 10.81 -1.51
CA ALA A 72 -2.50 10.87 -0.34
C ALA A 72 -3.20 9.51 -0.07
N THR A 73 -3.58 8.79 -1.11
CA THR A 73 -4.15 7.44 -1.04
C THR A 73 -3.21 6.45 -0.35
N LEU A 74 -1.94 6.40 -0.80
CA LEU A 74 -0.93 5.53 -0.20
C LEU A 74 -0.59 5.94 1.25
N ILE A 75 -0.53 7.24 1.54
CA ILE A 75 -0.25 7.74 2.89
C ILE A 75 -1.37 7.33 3.86
N LEU A 76 -2.64 7.49 3.47
CA LEU A 76 -3.77 7.09 4.30
C LEU A 76 -3.75 5.58 4.56
N ALA A 77 -3.56 4.77 3.53
CA ALA A 77 -3.46 3.32 3.67
C ALA A 77 -2.32 2.92 4.61
N GLY A 78 -1.11 3.48 4.41
CA GLY A 78 0.02 3.21 5.28
C GLY A 78 -0.21 3.61 6.73
N ARG A 79 -0.91 4.72 7.00
CA ARG A 79 -1.30 5.10 8.38
C ARG A 79 -2.24 4.08 9.02
N GLN A 80 -3.20 3.55 8.29
CA GLN A 80 -4.10 2.51 8.80
C GLN A 80 -3.31 1.23 9.12
N LEU A 81 -2.41 0.80 8.24
CA LEU A 81 -1.59 -0.40 8.49
C LEU A 81 -0.72 -0.27 9.74
N ILE A 82 -0.03 0.86 9.95
CA ILE A 82 0.73 1.11 11.19
C ILE A 82 -0.15 1.02 12.43
N SER A 83 -1.38 1.51 12.34
CA SER A 83 -2.28 1.64 13.49
C SER A 83 -3.06 0.37 13.81
N LYS A 84 -3.26 -0.52 12.83
CA LYS A 84 -4.22 -1.63 12.91
C LYS A 84 -3.60 -3.01 12.72
N VAL A 85 -2.43 -3.11 12.08
CA VAL A 85 -1.70 -4.37 11.96
C VAL A 85 -0.75 -4.50 13.16
N GLY A 86 -0.88 -5.61 13.90
CA GLY A 86 0.02 -5.96 14.99
C GLY A 86 1.39 -6.47 14.51
N GLY A 87 2.32 -6.63 15.44
CA GLY A 87 3.65 -7.19 15.18
C GLY A 87 4.51 -6.33 14.25
N ALA A 88 5.53 -6.94 13.65
CA ALA A 88 6.48 -6.26 12.77
C ALA A 88 5.84 -5.81 11.44
N SER A 89 4.80 -6.50 10.97
CA SER A 89 4.20 -6.26 9.65
C SER A 89 3.58 -4.87 9.51
N GLY A 90 2.97 -4.33 10.57
CA GLY A 90 2.34 -3.00 10.54
C GLY A 90 3.33 -1.87 10.24
N PRO A 91 4.41 -1.73 11.03
CA PRO A 91 5.48 -0.79 10.73
C PRO A 91 6.12 -0.98 9.36
N LEU A 92 6.34 -2.22 8.89
CA LEU A 92 6.99 -2.49 7.60
C LEU A 92 6.11 -2.05 6.42
N TYR A 93 4.92 -2.63 6.25
CA TYR A 93 4.01 -2.27 5.14
C TYR A 93 3.52 -0.83 5.25
N GLY A 94 3.26 -0.37 6.46
CA GLY A 94 2.88 1.01 6.71
C GLY A 94 3.96 2.02 6.32
N THR A 95 5.23 1.72 6.59
CA THR A 95 6.37 2.55 6.16
C THR A 95 6.51 2.54 4.65
N LEU A 96 6.43 1.36 4.02
CA LEU A 96 6.48 1.23 2.56
C LEU A 96 5.47 2.16 1.88
N LEU A 97 4.19 2.06 2.24
CA LEU A 97 3.13 2.85 1.59
C LEU A 97 3.26 4.34 1.89
N ARG A 98 3.59 4.73 3.14
CA ARG A 98 3.77 6.15 3.49
C ARG A 98 4.93 6.79 2.74
N ARG A 99 6.01 6.04 2.52
CA ARG A 99 7.22 6.53 1.83
C ARG A 99 6.99 6.62 0.33
N ALA A 100 6.34 5.62 -0.26
CA ALA A 100 5.89 5.68 -1.64
C ALA A 100 4.93 6.86 -1.88
N GLY A 101 3.92 7.03 -1.02
CA GLY A 101 2.98 8.15 -1.15
C GLY A 101 3.65 9.52 -1.02
N LYS A 102 4.64 9.66 -0.12
CA LYS A 102 5.43 10.88 -0.01
C LYS A 102 6.26 11.17 -1.26
N ALA A 103 6.79 10.13 -1.91
CA ALA A 103 7.55 10.29 -3.16
C ALA A 103 6.67 10.74 -4.34
N LEU A 104 5.40 10.34 -4.37
CA LEU A 104 4.43 10.79 -5.38
C LEU A 104 3.91 12.21 -5.15
N GLY A 105 3.90 12.67 -3.89
CA GLY A 105 3.42 14.00 -3.52
C GLY A 105 1.93 14.22 -3.86
N ASP A 106 1.61 15.42 -4.33
CA ASP A 106 0.23 15.85 -4.62
C ASP A 106 -0.14 15.75 -6.11
N ALA A 107 0.67 15.04 -6.92
CA ALA A 107 0.37 14.86 -8.34
C ALA A 107 -0.95 14.11 -8.54
N GLU A 108 -1.90 14.68 -9.28
CA GLU A 108 -3.20 14.04 -9.57
C GLU A 108 -3.08 12.80 -10.46
N ARG A 109 -2.02 12.77 -11.28
CA ARG A 109 -1.75 11.76 -12.30
C ARG A 109 -0.26 11.46 -12.32
N ILE A 110 0.09 10.18 -12.29
CA ILE A 110 1.49 9.71 -12.30
C ILE A 110 1.69 8.61 -13.33
N THR A 111 2.90 8.51 -13.86
CA THR A 111 3.31 7.47 -14.79
C THR A 111 3.69 6.17 -14.06
N PRO A 112 3.65 5.00 -14.73
CA PRO A 112 4.16 3.75 -14.17
C PRO A 112 5.60 3.85 -13.65
N GLN A 113 6.47 4.63 -14.32
CA GLN A 113 7.83 4.85 -13.86
C GLN A 113 7.88 5.58 -12.52
N GLN A 114 7.05 6.62 -12.34
CA GLN A 114 6.95 7.32 -11.06
C GLN A 114 6.42 6.41 -9.95
N LEU A 115 5.48 5.51 -10.24
CA LEU A 115 5.04 4.49 -9.28
C LEU A 115 6.19 3.54 -8.92
N ALA A 116 6.95 3.07 -9.90
CA ALA A 116 8.10 2.19 -9.66
C ALA A 116 9.15 2.85 -8.76
N ASP A 117 9.47 4.12 -9.02
CA ASP A 117 10.43 4.87 -8.22
C ASP A 117 9.91 5.15 -6.80
N ALA A 118 8.61 5.43 -6.65
CA ALA A 118 7.96 5.57 -5.35
C ALA A 118 7.98 4.26 -4.53
N LEU A 119 7.69 3.13 -5.17
CA LEU A 119 7.77 1.82 -4.51
C LEU A 119 9.19 1.47 -4.10
N ARG A 120 10.20 1.81 -4.93
CA ARG A 120 11.61 1.65 -4.58
C ARG A 120 11.96 2.45 -3.33
N ALA A 121 11.56 3.72 -3.26
CA ALA A 121 11.74 4.53 -2.05
C ALA A 121 11.02 3.94 -0.81
N GLY A 122 9.89 3.26 -1.01
CA GLY A 122 9.21 2.49 0.02
C GLY A 122 10.00 1.29 0.51
N VAL A 123 10.54 0.48 -0.41
CA VAL A 123 11.37 -0.69 -0.11
C VAL A 123 12.66 -0.28 0.63
N ASP A 124 13.35 0.76 0.15
CA ASP A 124 14.56 1.28 0.79
C ASP A 124 14.30 1.72 2.24
N ALA A 125 13.12 2.28 2.51
CA ALA A 125 12.74 2.66 3.87
C ALA A 125 12.39 1.46 4.76
N VAL A 126 11.86 0.38 4.20
CA VAL A 126 11.66 -0.89 4.92
C VAL A 126 13.01 -1.52 5.26
N ALA A 127 13.95 -1.54 4.32
CA ALA A 127 15.31 -2.03 4.53
C ALA A 127 16.00 -1.29 5.69
N GLN A 128 15.90 0.05 5.70
CA GLN A 128 16.42 0.89 6.78
C GLN A 128 15.74 0.62 8.13
N LEU A 129 14.44 0.33 8.15
CA LEU A 129 13.69 0.07 9.38
C LEU A 129 13.99 -1.32 9.96
N GLY A 130 14.07 -2.34 9.09
CA GLY A 130 14.28 -3.74 9.47
C GLY A 130 15.75 -4.14 9.61
N GLY A 131 16.68 -3.31 9.13
CA GLY A 131 18.10 -3.64 9.09
C GLY A 131 18.44 -4.77 8.11
N ALA A 132 17.66 -4.92 7.04
CA ALA A 132 17.73 -6.01 6.06
C ALA A 132 17.87 -5.49 4.63
#